data_AF-A0A1F7LWQ4-F1
#
_entry.id   AF-A0A1F7LWQ4-F1
#
_cell.length_a   1.000
_cell.length_b   1.000
_cell.length_c   1.000
_cell.angle_alpha   90.00
_cell.angle_beta   90.00
_cell.angle_gamma   90.00
#
_symmetry.space_group_name_H-M   'P 1'
#
loop_
_entity.id
_entity.type
_entity.pdbx_description
1 polymer ?
#
loop_
_entity_poly.entity_id
_entity_poly.type
_entity_poly.pdbx_seq_one_letter_code
_entity_poly.pdbx_strand_id
1 'polypeptide(L)'
;MAARIWRSRLRAWAVGLAAAAGFAVPVSAADAAVGAPVWCHVVRRGESLAAIARGADTSQARLRRLNALRRGAPVRPGDVLVLPAVERLRSGRLQSFAAPIPASRGHLVRENARADAERLSRLRTRGSLGRFVRAGLLVSLPEEARGFRVVGVPRWRRVARPWTRLFIQQLGEALHALFRSRLRVTDLTRTEAVQEALGEWNGNAAPARGAIASTHLTGASVDLSKVEHSDVELTWLRLVLGRLTARGLVSAIEEFAQPHFHVMVFRAYARHGVRLRAPVAIGGC
;
A
#
# COMPACT_ATOMS: atom_id res chain seq x y z
N MET A 1 -28.55 -56.97 45.53
CA MET A 1 -27.10 -56.81 45.32
C MET A 1 -26.87 -56.71 43.81
N ALA A 2 -26.30 -55.60 43.32
CA ALA A 2 -25.95 -55.27 41.93
C ALA A 2 -27.15 -55.13 40.93
N ALA A 3 -27.50 -53.91 40.52
CA ALA A 3 -26.97 -53.15 39.36
C ALA A 3 -27.70 -53.54 38.05
N ARG A 4 -28.12 -52.67 37.12
CA ARG A 4 -27.64 -51.33 36.81
C ARG A 4 -28.65 -50.59 35.92
N ILE A 5 -29.03 -49.45 36.46
CA ILE A 5 -29.69 -48.22 35.99
C ILE A 5 -29.94 -48.00 34.48
N TRP A 6 -31.15 -47.46 34.30
CA TRP A 6 -31.95 -47.04 33.17
C TRP A 6 -31.37 -45.94 32.28
N ARG A 7 -31.92 -45.87 31.06
CA ARG A 7 -31.67 -44.89 30.01
C ARG A 7 -32.24 -43.49 30.34
N SER A 8 -31.68 -42.51 29.61
CA SER A 8 -32.21 -41.20 29.23
C SER A 8 -31.90 -40.01 30.17
N ARG A 9 -31.11 -39.05 29.65
CA ARG A 9 -31.56 -37.70 29.22
C ARG A 9 -30.37 -36.76 28.97
N LEU A 10 -30.23 -36.39 27.70
CA LEU A 10 -29.93 -35.06 27.16
C LEU A 10 -29.26 -34.03 28.08
N ARG A 11 -28.07 -33.55 27.69
CA ARG A 11 -27.81 -32.10 27.50
C ARG A 11 -26.54 -31.87 26.68
N ALA A 12 -26.73 -31.06 25.65
CA ALA A 12 -25.77 -30.70 24.61
C ALA A 12 -24.69 -29.74 25.11
N TRP A 13 -23.49 -29.86 24.55
CA TRP A 13 -22.64 -28.73 24.19
C TRP A 13 -22.04 -29.02 22.81
N ALA A 14 -22.56 -28.32 21.81
CA ALA A 14 -22.06 -28.33 20.45
C ALA A 14 -20.79 -27.49 20.37
N VAL A 15 -19.66 -28.11 20.05
CA VAL A 15 -18.50 -27.41 19.47
C VAL A 15 -18.50 -27.76 17.99
N GLY A 16 -19.09 -26.88 17.19
CA GLY A 16 -19.09 -26.98 15.74
C GLY A 16 -17.68 -26.80 15.19
N LEU A 17 -17.09 -27.91 14.73
CA LEU A 17 -16.04 -27.93 13.73
C LEU A 17 -16.64 -27.46 12.40
N ALA A 18 -16.50 -26.18 12.08
CA ALA A 18 -16.71 -25.70 10.71
C ALA A 18 -15.37 -25.76 9.98
N ALA A 19 -15.28 -26.75 9.08
CA ALA A 19 -14.20 -26.93 8.13
C ALA A 19 -13.93 -25.64 7.34
N ALA A 20 -12.67 -25.23 7.27
CA ALA A 20 -12.19 -24.23 6.32
C ALA A 20 -12.21 -24.84 4.91
N ALA A 21 -13.37 -24.78 4.25
CA ALA A 21 -13.52 -25.06 2.83
C ALA A 21 -13.15 -23.80 2.02
N GLY A 22 -12.53 -24.03 0.85
CA GLY A 22 -11.74 -23.07 0.09
C GLY A 22 -12.46 -21.83 -0.45
N PHE A 23 -11.64 -20.82 -0.74
CA PHE A 23 -11.85 -19.94 -1.89
C PHE A 23 -10.54 -19.88 -2.69
N ALA A 24 -10.35 -20.87 -3.56
CA ALA A 24 -9.52 -20.68 -4.74
C ALA A 24 -10.45 -20.12 -5.83
N VAL A 25 -10.33 -18.83 -6.13
CA VAL A 25 -10.99 -18.24 -7.29
C VAL A 25 -10.11 -18.54 -8.50
N PRO A 26 -10.59 -19.28 -9.52
CA PRO A 26 -9.85 -19.42 -10.76
C PRO A 26 -9.86 -18.07 -11.46
N VAL A 27 -8.67 -17.51 -11.71
CA VAL A 27 -8.54 -16.30 -12.50
C VAL A 27 -8.65 -16.70 -13.97
N SER A 28 -9.69 -16.22 -14.63
CA SER A 28 -10.03 -16.54 -16.03
C SER A 28 -9.13 -15.75 -16.99
N ALA A 29 -8.87 -16.31 -18.18
CA ALA A 29 -8.07 -15.77 -19.28
C ALA A 29 -8.49 -14.36 -19.81
N ALA A 30 -9.45 -13.69 -19.18
CA ALA A 30 -9.67 -12.25 -19.28
C ALA A 30 -8.58 -11.41 -18.56
N ASP A 31 -7.63 -12.05 -17.87
CA ASP A 31 -6.42 -11.47 -17.28
C ASP A 31 -5.42 -10.87 -18.28
N ALA A 32 -5.72 -10.88 -19.58
CA ALA A 32 -4.83 -10.41 -20.65
C ALA A 32 -4.99 -8.93 -21.05
N ALA A 33 -5.75 -8.12 -20.31
CA ALA A 33 -5.81 -6.66 -20.49
C ALA A 33 -5.15 -5.93 -19.31
N VAL A 34 -3.87 -6.22 -19.09
CA VAL A 34 -3.06 -5.69 -17.99
C VAL A 34 -2.84 -4.18 -18.12
N GLY A 35 -3.68 -3.42 -17.40
CA GLY A 35 -3.36 -2.24 -16.60
C GLY A 35 -2.24 -1.31 -17.06
N ALA A 36 -2.54 -0.42 -18.01
CA ALA A 36 -1.92 0.90 -18.00
C ALA A 36 -2.50 1.67 -16.80
N PRO A 37 -1.70 2.41 -16.01
CA PRO A 37 -2.25 3.20 -14.93
C PRO A 37 -2.91 4.46 -15.45
N VAL A 38 -3.92 4.83 -14.68
CA VAL A 38 -5.03 5.63 -15.14
C VAL A 38 -5.28 6.76 -14.18
N TRP A 39 -5.20 8.02 -14.65
CA TRP A 39 -5.40 9.29 -13.95
C TRP A 39 -6.78 9.91 -14.20
N CYS A 40 -7.57 10.27 -13.18
CA CYS A 40 -8.82 11.03 -13.35
C CYS A 40 -8.62 12.57 -13.50
N HIS A 41 -9.19 13.18 -14.53
CA HIS A 41 -9.19 14.62 -14.84
C HIS A 41 -10.61 15.16 -14.90
N VAL A 42 -10.92 16.19 -14.09
CA VAL A 42 -12.20 16.90 -14.17
C VAL A 42 -12.14 17.89 -15.32
N VAL A 43 -13.01 17.71 -16.31
CA VAL A 43 -13.12 18.57 -17.50
C VAL A 43 -13.41 19.99 -17.07
N ARG A 44 -12.62 20.96 -17.55
CA ARG A 44 -12.79 22.39 -17.26
C ARG A 44 -13.61 23.08 -18.34
N ARG A 45 -14.19 24.24 -18.01
CA ARG A 45 -14.94 25.05 -18.99
C ARG A 45 -14.02 25.41 -20.18
N GLY A 46 -14.45 25.07 -21.39
CA GLY A 46 -13.71 25.34 -22.63
C GLY A 46 -12.78 24.21 -23.09
N GLU A 47 -12.62 23.12 -22.33
CA GLU A 47 -11.85 21.96 -22.80
C GLU A 47 -12.68 21.06 -23.73
N SER A 48 -12.03 20.50 -24.75
CA SER A 48 -12.60 19.47 -25.62
C SER A 48 -11.92 18.12 -25.38
N LEU A 49 -12.61 17.02 -25.68
CA LEU A 49 -12.01 15.68 -25.58
C LEU A 49 -10.73 15.57 -26.44
N ALA A 50 -10.69 16.26 -27.58
CA ALA A 50 -9.50 16.33 -28.44
C ALA A 50 -8.34 17.04 -27.75
N ALA A 51 -8.59 18.17 -27.09
CA ALA A 51 -7.58 18.91 -26.34
C ALA A 51 -7.08 18.11 -25.13
N ILE A 52 -7.99 17.42 -24.42
CA ILE A 52 -7.65 16.57 -23.26
C ILE A 52 -6.85 15.34 -23.71
N ALA A 53 -7.26 14.66 -24.78
CA ALA A 53 -6.52 13.51 -25.33
C ALA A 53 -5.12 13.91 -25.79
N ARG A 54 -5.00 15.04 -26.51
CA ARG A 54 -3.71 15.62 -26.92
C ARG A 54 -2.85 15.98 -25.70
N GLY A 55 -3.44 16.58 -24.67
CA GLY A 55 -2.76 16.93 -23.42
C GLY A 55 -2.32 15.72 -22.59
N ALA A 56 -2.94 14.56 -22.79
CA ALA A 56 -2.60 13.29 -22.15
C ALA A 56 -1.80 12.34 -23.06
N ASP A 57 -1.30 12.84 -24.20
CA ASP A 57 -0.57 12.09 -25.23
C ASP A 57 -1.20 10.73 -25.54
N THR A 58 -2.48 10.81 -25.88
CA THR A 58 -3.27 9.65 -26.24
C THR A 58 -4.22 9.99 -27.36
N SER A 59 -4.72 8.98 -28.06
CA SER A 59 -5.73 9.21 -29.08
C SER A 59 -7.10 9.41 -28.42
N GLN A 60 -7.96 10.23 -29.04
CA GLN A 60 -9.36 10.34 -28.60
C GLN A 60 -10.04 8.96 -28.55
N ALA A 61 -9.70 8.07 -29.49
CA ALA A 61 -10.20 6.69 -29.49
C ALA A 61 -9.74 5.91 -28.24
N ARG A 62 -8.46 6.00 -27.87
CA ARG A 62 -7.93 5.36 -26.66
C ARG A 62 -8.54 5.96 -25.39
N LEU A 63 -8.68 7.28 -25.32
CA LEU A 63 -9.30 7.97 -24.19
C LEU A 63 -10.79 7.63 -24.04
N ARG A 64 -11.54 7.56 -25.14
CA ARG A 64 -12.95 7.14 -25.15
C ARG A 64 -13.11 5.72 -24.64
N ARG A 65 -12.31 4.78 -25.17
CA ARG A 65 -12.31 3.38 -24.70
C ARG A 65 -12.00 3.29 -23.22
N LEU A 66 -11.02 4.05 -22.74
CA LEU A 66 -10.63 4.08 -21.32
C LEU A 66 -11.74 4.57 -20.38
N ASN A 67 -12.63 5.43 -20.90
CA ASN A 67 -13.74 6.04 -20.15
C ASN A 67 -15.12 5.48 -20.49
N ALA A 68 -15.18 4.39 -21.25
CA ALA A 68 -16.44 3.84 -21.77
C ALA A 68 -17.34 4.86 -22.50
N LEU A 69 -16.74 5.86 -23.16
CA LEU A 69 -17.48 6.89 -23.91
C LEU A 69 -17.84 6.40 -25.31
N ARG A 70 -19.10 6.57 -25.72
CA ARG A 70 -19.55 6.32 -27.10
C ARG A 70 -18.81 7.22 -28.10
N ARG A 71 -18.70 6.78 -29.36
CA ARG A 71 -18.16 7.63 -30.44
C ARG A 71 -19.05 8.87 -30.59
N GLY A 72 -18.45 10.06 -30.61
CA GLY A 72 -19.17 11.33 -30.72
C GLY A 72 -19.80 11.86 -29.43
N ALA A 73 -19.80 11.11 -28.32
CA ALA A 73 -20.30 11.62 -27.04
C ALA A 73 -19.53 12.90 -26.63
N PRO A 74 -20.24 14.00 -26.29
CA PRO A 74 -19.62 15.22 -25.80
C PRO A 74 -19.09 15.01 -24.39
N VAL A 75 -18.05 15.75 -24.02
CA VAL A 75 -17.57 15.87 -22.64
C VAL A 75 -17.92 17.25 -22.12
N ARG A 76 -18.50 17.32 -20.92
CA ARG A 76 -19.01 18.54 -20.29
C ARG A 76 -18.10 18.97 -19.15
N PRO A 77 -17.99 20.27 -18.86
CA PRO A 77 -17.32 20.74 -17.66
C PRO A 77 -17.89 20.03 -16.41
N GLY A 78 -17.00 19.51 -15.56
CA GLY A 78 -17.36 18.68 -14.40
C GLY A 78 -17.34 17.17 -14.65
N ASP A 79 -17.35 16.71 -15.91
CA ASP A 79 -17.16 15.28 -16.22
C ASP A 79 -15.77 14.84 -15.76
N VAL A 80 -15.64 13.61 -15.29
CA VAL A 80 -14.34 13.08 -14.88
C VAL A 80 -13.85 12.02 -15.84
N LEU A 81 -12.68 12.27 -16.41
CA LEU A 81 -12.03 11.43 -17.41
C LEU A 81 -10.79 10.75 -16.85
N VAL A 82 -10.77 9.43 -16.95
CA VAL A 82 -9.65 8.54 -16.79
C VAL A 82 -8.67 8.69 -17.96
N LEU A 83 -7.45 9.12 -17.71
CA LEU A 83 -6.38 9.42 -18.67
C LEU A 83 -5.20 8.46 -18.48
N PRO A 84 -4.47 8.07 -19.53
CA PRO A 84 -3.18 7.40 -19.35
C PRO A 84 -2.17 8.36 -18.68
N ALA A 85 -1.57 7.96 -17.56
CA ALA A 85 -0.87 8.89 -16.67
C ALA A 85 0.57 9.23 -17.07
N VAL A 86 1.20 8.47 -17.98
CA VAL A 86 2.66 8.45 -18.14
C VAL A 86 3.20 9.74 -18.75
N GLU A 87 2.55 10.30 -19.77
CA GLU A 87 3.15 11.41 -20.52
C GLU A 87 3.02 12.78 -19.83
N ARG A 88 1.98 12.99 -19.03
CA ARG A 88 1.88 14.21 -18.19
C ARG A 88 2.87 14.22 -17.03
N LEU A 89 3.26 13.04 -16.55
CA LEU A 89 4.35 12.92 -15.59
C LEU A 89 5.69 13.25 -16.27
N ARG A 90 5.92 12.74 -17.49
CA ARG A 90 7.14 12.99 -18.28
C ARG A 90 7.31 14.43 -18.76
N SER A 91 6.22 15.10 -19.12
CA SER A 91 6.26 16.52 -19.55
C SER A 91 6.46 17.53 -18.41
N GLY A 92 6.71 17.08 -17.18
CA GLY A 92 6.98 17.94 -16.02
C GLY A 92 5.78 18.73 -15.48
N ARG A 93 4.64 18.75 -16.19
CA ARG A 93 3.43 19.51 -15.82
C ARG A 93 2.81 19.15 -14.48
N LEU A 94 3.15 17.98 -13.91
CA LEU A 94 2.66 17.52 -12.62
C LEU A 94 3.66 17.72 -11.47
N GLN A 95 4.89 18.17 -11.74
CA GLN A 95 5.91 18.39 -10.70
C GLN A 95 5.45 19.44 -9.69
N SER A 96 4.79 20.51 -10.14
CA SER A 96 4.23 21.57 -9.27
C SER A 96 3.13 21.09 -8.32
N PHE A 97 2.48 19.96 -8.63
CA PHE A 97 1.44 19.35 -7.78
C PHE A 97 1.98 18.25 -6.85
N ALA A 98 3.21 17.78 -7.08
CA ALA A 98 3.85 16.72 -6.31
C ALA A 98 4.82 17.30 -5.27
N ALA A 99 4.29 18.17 -4.41
CA ALA A 99 5.07 18.72 -3.30
C ALA A 99 5.63 17.58 -2.42
N PRO A 100 6.84 17.75 -1.85
CA PRO A 100 7.34 16.83 -0.86
C PRO A 100 6.34 16.60 0.26
N ILE A 101 6.33 15.42 0.86
CA ILE A 101 5.41 15.08 1.97
C ILE A 101 6.17 15.21 3.30
N PRO A 102 6.33 16.41 3.89
CA PRO A 102 7.17 16.56 5.07
C PRO A 102 6.59 15.84 6.29
N ALA A 103 7.48 15.33 7.15
CA ALA A 103 7.09 14.92 8.49
C ALA A 103 6.53 16.14 9.25
N SER A 104 5.24 16.09 9.60
CA SER A 104 4.65 17.11 10.47
C SER A 104 4.93 16.81 11.94
N ARG A 105 4.98 17.87 12.77
CA ARG A 105 5.12 17.72 14.22
C ARG A 105 4.06 16.77 14.76
N GLY A 106 4.48 15.80 15.56
CA GLY A 106 3.60 14.79 16.16
C GLY A 106 3.09 13.70 15.21
N HIS A 107 3.65 13.52 14.01
CA HIS A 107 3.20 12.43 13.12
C HIS A 107 3.31 11.05 13.79
N LEU A 108 4.43 10.74 14.46
CA LEU A 108 4.62 9.47 15.18
C LEU A 108 3.57 9.27 16.28
N VAL A 109 3.13 10.34 16.96
CA VAL A 109 2.07 10.25 17.97
C VAL A 109 0.76 9.83 17.33
N ARG A 110 0.39 10.43 16.19
CA ARG A 110 -0.84 10.07 15.46
C ARG A 110 -0.77 8.65 14.87
N GLU A 111 0.38 8.26 14.36
CA GLU A 111 0.59 6.91 13.84
C GLU A 111 0.54 5.85 14.94
N ASN A 112 1.15 6.11 16.11
CA ASN A 112 1.06 5.21 17.26
C ASN A 112 -0.36 5.14 17.81
N ALA A 113 -1.08 6.27 17.92
CA ALA A 113 -2.48 6.28 18.32
C ALA A 113 -3.35 5.47 17.34
N ARG A 114 -3.07 5.55 16.03
CA ARG A 114 -3.75 4.73 15.02
C ARG A 114 -3.40 3.25 15.15
N ALA A 115 -2.14 2.91 15.42
CA ALA A 115 -1.70 1.55 15.69
C ALA A 115 -2.43 0.95 16.92
N ASP A 116 -2.60 1.75 17.97
CA ASP A 116 -3.30 1.37 19.20
C ASP A 116 -4.79 1.14 18.95
N ALA A 117 -5.44 2.05 18.21
CA ALA A 117 -6.83 1.90 17.79
C ALA A 117 -7.06 0.63 16.94
N GLU A 118 -6.08 0.26 16.11
CA GLU A 118 -6.10 -0.98 15.32
C GLU A 118 -5.59 -2.21 16.09
N ARG A 119 -5.24 -2.06 17.37
CA ARG A 119 -4.73 -3.10 18.28
C ARG A 119 -3.48 -3.80 17.76
N LEU A 120 -2.57 -3.03 17.15
CA LEU A 120 -1.31 -3.54 16.63
C LEU A 120 -0.28 -3.69 17.74
N SER A 121 0.07 -4.93 18.07
CA SER A 121 1.16 -5.21 19.01
C SER A 121 2.49 -4.73 18.44
N ARG A 122 3.36 -4.23 19.33
CA ARG A 122 4.76 -3.88 19.05
C ARG A 122 5.65 -5.07 19.37
N LEU A 123 6.54 -5.41 18.45
CA LEU A 123 7.37 -6.60 18.53
C LEU A 123 8.59 -6.31 19.39
N ARG A 124 8.75 -7.05 20.49
CA ARG A 124 9.85 -6.82 21.42
C ARG A 124 11.11 -7.55 21.02
N THR A 125 10.95 -8.82 20.65
CA THR A 125 12.05 -9.76 20.43
C THR A 125 11.88 -10.56 19.15
N ARG A 126 12.98 -11.14 18.66
CA ARG A 126 12.96 -12.07 17.52
C ARG A 126 12.02 -13.27 17.77
N GLY A 127 11.94 -13.75 19.00
CA GLY A 127 10.99 -14.81 19.40
C GLY A 127 9.53 -14.38 19.24
N SER A 128 9.18 -13.14 19.63
CA SER A 128 7.83 -12.59 19.44
C SER A 128 7.47 -12.44 17.96
N LEU A 129 8.42 -11.99 17.13
CA LEU A 129 8.27 -11.92 15.68
C LEU A 129 8.00 -13.30 15.08
N GLY A 130 8.78 -14.31 15.47
CA GLY A 130 8.56 -15.70 15.02
C GLY A 130 7.18 -16.26 15.38
N ARG A 131 6.66 -15.93 16.57
CA ARG A 131 5.27 -16.30 16.95
C ARG A 131 4.24 -15.64 16.06
N PHE A 132 4.43 -14.36 15.72
CA PHE A 132 3.50 -13.63 14.86
C PHE A 132 3.49 -14.18 13.43
N VAL A 133 4.65 -14.60 12.91
CA VAL A 133 4.75 -15.27 11.61
C VAL A 133 4.01 -16.61 11.63
N ARG A 134 4.23 -17.45 12.65
CA ARG A 134 3.51 -18.74 12.78
C ARG A 134 2.00 -18.57 12.91
N ALA A 135 1.56 -17.49 13.57
CA ALA A 135 0.15 -17.17 13.72
C ALA A 135 -0.48 -16.48 12.48
N GLY A 136 0.28 -16.26 11.40
CA GLY A 136 -0.19 -15.56 10.19
C GLY A 136 -0.46 -14.06 10.39
N LEU A 137 -0.06 -13.50 11.55
CA LEU A 137 -0.21 -12.08 11.88
C LEU A 137 0.84 -11.20 11.17
N LEU A 138 1.96 -11.80 10.79
CA LEU A 138 2.97 -11.27 9.89
C LEU A 138 3.23 -12.29 8.78
N VAL A 139 3.52 -11.81 7.58
CA VAL A 139 3.81 -12.63 6.41
C VAL A 139 5.15 -12.24 5.82
N SER A 140 5.87 -13.24 5.30
CA SER A 140 7.16 -13.02 4.66
C SER A 140 7.02 -12.30 3.32
N LEU A 141 8.02 -11.48 3.02
CA LEU A 141 8.27 -10.93 1.69
C LEU A 141 9.49 -11.64 1.07
N PRO A 142 9.47 -11.96 -0.23
CA PRO A 142 10.66 -12.40 -0.93
C PRO A 142 11.71 -11.28 -0.97
N GLU A 143 12.96 -11.64 -1.23
CA GLU A 143 14.03 -10.66 -1.43
C GLU A 143 13.80 -9.80 -2.66
N GLU A 144 13.23 -10.40 -3.71
CA GLU A 144 12.87 -9.72 -4.94
C GLU A 144 11.55 -10.27 -5.50
N ALA A 145 10.83 -9.40 -6.17
CA ALA A 145 9.68 -9.72 -7.00
C ALA A 145 9.67 -8.78 -8.22
N ARG A 146 8.77 -9.04 -9.18
CA ARG A 146 8.65 -8.24 -10.41
C ARG A 146 8.63 -6.72 -10.16
N GLY A 147 7.90 -6.29 -9.12
CA GLY A 147 7.68 -4.87 -8.81
C GLY A 147 8.55 -4.26 -7.71
N PHE A 148 9.32 -5.05 -6.97
CA PHE A 148 10.13 -4.53 -5.85
C PHE A 148 11.34 -5.41 -5.53
N ARG A 149 12.34 -4.82 -4.87
CA ARG A 149 13.47 -5.51 -4.25
C ARG A 149 13.68 -5.01 -2.83
N VAL A 150 14.02 -5.92 -1.92
CA VAL A 150 14.30 -5.62 -0.52
C VAL A 150 15.82 -5.60 -0.32
N VAL A 151 16.36 -4.47 0.13
CA VAL A 151 17.81 -4.25 0.21
C VAL A 151 18.22 -3.95 1.64
N GLY A 152 19.27 -4.61 2.14
CA GLY A 152 19.82 -4.36 3.49
C GLY A 152 18.96 -4.91 4.64
N VAL A 153 17.84 -5.59 4.36
CA VAL A 153 16.97 -6.19 5.37
C VAL A 153 17.26 -7.70 5.49
N PRO A 154 17.73 -8.20 6.64
CA PRO A 154 17.99 -9.63 6.83
C PRO A 154 16.70 -10.44 6.74
N ARG A 155 16.80 -11.69 6.24
CA ARG A 155 15.65 -12.57 5.94
C ARG A 155 14.61 -12.65 7.05
N TRP A 156 15.03 -12.68 8.32
CA TRP A 156 14.12 -12.79 9.46
C TRP A 156 13.31 -11.51 9.75
N ARG A 157 13.75 -10.33 9.25
CA ARG A 157 13.02 -9.06 9.30
C ARG A 157 12.21 -8.78 8.03
N ARG A 158 12.38 -9.58 6.97
CA ARG A 158 11.61 -9.49 5.71
C ARG A 158 10.19 -10.03 5.88
N VAL A 159 9.48 -9.45 6.84
CA VAL A 159 8.10 -9.76 7.18
C VAL A 159 7.35 -8.44 7.35
N ALA A 160 6.04 -8.46 7.11
CA ALA A 160 5.16 -7.33 7.34
C ALA A 160 3.75 -7.82 7.65
N ARG A 161 2.86 -6.92 8.06
CA ARG A 161 1.43 -7.22 8.12
C ARG A 161 0.92 -7.61 6.72
N PRO A 162 -0.10 -8.49 6.61
CA PRO A 162 -0.63 -8.93 5.31
C PRO A 162 -1.02 -7.77 4.39
N TRP A 163 -1.62 -6.70 4.93
CA TRP A 163 -2.03 -5.54 4.16
C TRP A 163 -0.85 -4.65 3.73
N THR A 164 0.22 -4.60 4.51
CA THR A 164 1.46 -3.90 4.15
C THR A 164 2.18 -4.64 3.01
N ARG A 165 2.23 -5.98 3.06
CA ARG A 165 2.74 -6.79 1.94
C ARG A 165 1.92 -6.55 0.66
N LEU A 166 0.58 -6.55 0.77
CA LEU A 166 -0.30 -6.27 -0.36
C LEU A 166 -0.03 -4.88 -0.96
N PHE A 167 0.10 -3.86 -0.11
CA PHE A 167 0.46 -2.50 -0.53
C PHE A 167 1.78 -2.46 -1.31
N ILE A 168 2.84 -3.10 -0.81
CA ILE A 168 4.16 -3.14 -1.46
C ILE A 168 4.05 -3.83 -2.83
N GLN A 169 3.34 -4.97 -2.91
CA GLN A 169 3.13 -5.69 -4.16
C GLN A 169 2.38 -4.82 -5.18
N GLN A 170 1.26 -4.22 -4.79
CA GLN A 170 0.45 -3.38 -5.67
C GLN A 170 1.23 -2.15 -6.13
N LEU A 171 1.80 -1.37 -5.21
CA LEU A 171 2.57 -0.18 -5.55
C LEU A 171 3.75 -0.52 -6.49
N GLY A 172 4.44 -1.63 -6.22
CA GLY A 172 5.57 -2.08 -7.03
C GLY A 172 5.17 -2.53 -8.43
N GLU A 173 4.08 -3.28 -8.56
CA GLU A 173 3.55 -3.68 -9.85
C GLU A 173 3.08 -2.48 -10.69
N ALA A 174 2.46 -1.48 -10.05
CA ALA A 174 2.09 -0.23 -10.72
C ALA A 174 3.31 0.54 -11.22
N LEU A 175 4.32 0.74 -10.37
CA LEU A 175 5.56 1.41 -10.75
C LEU A 175 6.25 0.68 -11.91
N HIS A 176 6.34 -0.65 -11.83
CA HIS A 176 6.97 -1.45 -12.86
C HIS A 176 6.19 -1.45 -14.17
N ALA A 177 4.85 -1.46 -14.13
CA ALA A 177 4.04 -1.34 -15.34
C ALA A 177 4.24 0.02 -16.05
N LEU A 178 4.47 1.09 -15.28
CA LEU A 178 4.68 2.44 -15.77
C LEU A 178 6.05 2.68 -16.38
N PHE A 179 7.06 2.40 -15.57
CA PHE A 179 8.40 2.92 -15.75
C PHE A 179 9.40 1.79 -15.97
N ARG A 180 8.97 0.52 -15.83
CA ARG A 180 9.81 -0.69 -15.84
C ARG A 180 10.84 -0.75 -14.71
N SER A 181 10.79 0.19 -13.77
CA SER A 181 11.55 0.20 -12.52
C SER A 181 10.91 -0.65 -11.44
N ARG A 182 11.64 -0.86 -10.34
CA ARG A 182 11.19 -1.61 -9.16
C ARG A 182 11.27 -0.73 -7.92
N LEU A 183 10.32 -0.86 -7.00
CA LEU A 183 10.44 -0.23 -5.68
C LEU A 183 11.67 -0.79 -4.96
N ARG A 184 12.43 0.10 -4.32
CA ARG A 184 13.53 -0.28 -3.44
C ARG A 184 13.07 -0.19 -1.98
N VAL A 185 12.74 -1.33 -1.39
CA VAL A 185 12.36 -1.45 0.02
C VAL A 185 13.63 -1.55 0.87
N THR A 186 13.88 -0.54 1.70
CA THR A 186 15.10 -0.48 2.54
C THR A 186 14.85 -0.89 3.97
N ASP A 187 13.61 -0.84 4.43
CA ASP A 187 13.28 -1.35 5.75
C ASP A 187 11.84 -1.83 5.91
N LEU A 188 11.65 -2.80 6.82
CA LEU A 188 10.40 -3.50 7.10
C LEU A 188 10.24 -3.64 8.62
N THR A 189 9.77 -4.79 9.10
CA THR A 189 9.52 -5.01 10.52
C THR A 189 10.81 -4.98 11.35
N ARG A 190 10.79 -4.21 12.44
CA ARG A 190 11.83 -4.19 13.49
C ARG A 190 11.31 -4.80 14.78
N THR A 191 12.22 -5.12 15.69
CA THR A 191 11.90 -5.45 17.09
C THR A 191 12.43 -4.34 18.01
N GLU A 192 11.93 -4.23 19.24
CA GLU A 192 12.42 -3.23 20.22
C GLU A 192 13.95 -3.30 20.33
N ALA A 193 14.53 -4.50 20.49
CA ALA A 193 15.98 -4.69 20.54
C ALA A 193 16.75 -4.18 19.30
N VAL A 194 16.15 -4.26 18.10
CA VAL A 194 16.76 -3.72 16.87
C VAL A 194 16.66 -2.20 16.84
N GLN A 195 15.53 -1.66 17.31
CA GLN A 195 15.30 -0.22 17.35
C GLN A 195 16.18 0.45 18.41
N GLU A 196 16.39 -0.18 19.56
CA GLU A 196 17.32 0.25 20.61
C GLU A 196 18.74 0.29 20.06
N ALA A 197 19.23 -0.81 19.47
CA ALA A 197 20.56 -0.85 18.86
C ALA A 197 20.74 0.24 17.80
N LEU A 198 19.76 0.43 16.91
CA LEU A 198 19.81 1.51 15.90
C LEU A 198 19.97 2.90 16.54
N GLY A 199 19.32 3.15 17.68
CA GLY A 199 19.40 4.41 18.40
C GLY A 199 20.78 4.70 19.01
N GLU A 200 21.63 3.68 19.19
CA GLU A 200 22.99 3.86 19.74
C GLU A 200 23.90 4.66 18.81
N TRP A 201 23.70 4.56 17.49
CA TRP A 201 24.53 5.24 16.49
C TRP A 201 23.75 6.18 15.55
N ASN A 202 22.41 6.18 15.60
CA ASN A 202 21.59 7.08 14.81
C ASN A 202 20.73 7.99 15.70
N GLY A 203 21.21 9.21 15.94
CA GLY A 203 20.51 10.22 16.74
C GLY A 203 19.14 10.66 16.18
N ASN A 204 18.84 10.34 14.92
CA ASN A 204 17.53 10.59 14.31
C ASN A 204 16.54 9.42 14.47
N ALA A 205 16.98 8.30 15.05
CA ALA A 205 16.12 7.14 15.22
C ALA A 205 15.02 7.42 16.25
N ALA A 206 13.77 7.13 15.89
CA ALA A 206 12.67 7.11 16.85
C ALA A 206 12.97 6.14 18.01
N PRO A 207 12.51 6.41 19.24
CA PRO A 207 12.73 5.50 20.35
C PRO A 207 12.04 4.15 20.13
N ALA A 208 12.46 3.12 20.87
CA ALA A 208 11.83 1.81 20.84
C ALA A 208 10.50 1.76 21.63
N ARG A 209 10.26 2.72 22.52
CA ARG A 209 9.12 2.75 23.44
C ARG A 209 8.54 4.17 23.57
N GLY A 210 7.32 4.25 24.09
CA GLY A 210 6.61 5.51 24.33
C GLY A 210 5.71 5.96 23.17
N ALA A 211 5.11 7.14 23.32
CA ALA A 211 4.12 7.68 22.38
C ALA A 211 4.67 8.00 20.98
N ILE A 212 5.99 8.13 20.86
CA ILE A 212 6.71 8.36 19.61
C ILE A 212 7.56 7.15 19.20
N ALA A 213 7.23 5.95 19.69
CA ALA A 213 7.97 4.74 19.33
C ALA A 213 7.96 4.48 17.82
N SER A 214 9.02 3.87 17.29
CA SER A 214 9.08 3.49 15.88
C SER A 214 7.90 2.61 15.47
N THR A 215 7.21 3.00 14.40
CA THR A 215 6.04 2.28 13.89
C THR A 215 6.43 0.98 13.18
N HIS A 216 7.70 0.79 12.79
CA HIS A 216 8.24 -0.47 12.27
C HIS A 216 8.08 -1.65 13.24
N LEU A 217 7.98 -1.37 14.54
CA LEU A 217 7.73 -2.37 15.58
C LEU A 217 6.38 -3.06 15.43
N THR A 218 5.42 -2.44 14.72
CA THR A 218 4.07 -2.98 14.52
C THR A 218 3.98 -3.95 13.33
N GLY A 219 5.02 -3.95 12.47
CA GLY A 219 5.06 -4.60 11.17
C GLY A 219 4.15 -3.95 10.10
N ALA A 220 3.51 -2.82 10.41
CA ALA A 220 2.65 -2.11 9.47
C ALA A 220 3.41 -1.09 8.59
N SER A 221 4.62 -0.72 8.97
CA SER A 221 5.45 0.29 8.29
C SER A 221 6.47 -0.31 7.34
N VAL A 222 6.82 0.47 6.31
CA VAL A 222 7.84 0.17 5.30
C VAL A 222 8.58 1.45 4.92
N ASP A 223 9.90 1.36 4.71
CA ASP A 223 10.69 2.43 4.14
C ASP A 223 10.99 2.14 2.66
N LEU A 224 10.66 3.10 1.80
CA LEU A 224 10.86 3.04 0.36
C LEU A 224 11.92 4.07 -0.04
N SER A 225 13.06 3.61 -0.55
CA SER A 225 14.13 4.52 -0.98
C SER A 225 13.68 5.42 -2.12
N LYS A 226 14.20 6.64 -2.14
CA LYS A 226 14.11 7.61 -3.23
C LYS A 226 15.32 7.50 -4.19
N VAL A 227 16.35 6.77 -3.78
CA VAL A 227 17.56 6.54 -4.58
C VAL A 227 17.21 5.58 -5.73
N GLU A 228 17.87 5.74 -6.88
CA GLU A 228 17.60 4.97 -8.11
C GLU A 228 16.22 5.24 -8.76
N HIS A 229 15.48 6.25 -8.29
CA HIS A 229 14.24 6.72 -8.92
C HIS A 229 14.44 8.08 -9.58
N SER A 230 13.91 8.23 -10.80
CA SER A 230 13.85 9.48 -11.54
C SER A 230 12.84 10.47 -10.91
N ASP A 231 12.97 11.76 -11.23
CA ASP A 231 12.04 12.79 -10.73
C ASP A 231 10.59 12.52 -11.13
N VAL A 232 10.37 11.91 -12.30
CA VAL A 232 9.04 11.51 -12.79
C VAL A 232 8.44 10.41 -11.91
N GLU A 233 9.25 9.43 -11.50
CA GLU A 233 8.84 8.36 -10.61
C GLU A 233 8.59 8.86 -9.19
N LEU A 234 9.45 9.74 -8.68
CA LEU A 234 9.26 10.38 -7.38
C LEU A 234 8.01 11.25 -7.36
N THR A 235 7.75 12.00 -8.42
CA THR A 235 6.50 12.76 -8.63
C THR A 235 5.29 11.83 -8.57
N TRP A 236 5.34 10.71 -9.27
CA TRP A 236 4.27 9.71 -9.25
C TRP A 236 4.07 9.12 -7.85
N LEU A 237 5.15 8.70 -7.17
CA LEU A 237 5.10 8.17 -5.81
C LEU A 237 4.48 9.16 -4.83
N ARG A 238 4.88 10.44 -4.87
CA ARG A 238 4.29 11.50 -4.02
C ARG A 238 2.79 11.65 -4.24
N LEU A 239 2.35 11.74 -5.49
CA LEU A 239 0.92 11.90 -5.83
C LEU A 239 0.10 10.68 -5.41
N VAL A 240 0.68 9.49 -5.50
CA VAL A 240 0.09 8.24 -5.03
C VAL A 240 -0.03 8.22 -3.51
N LEU A 241 1.09 8.40 -2.82
CA LEU A 241 1.19 8.30 -1.37
C LEU A 241 0.35 9.39 -0.70
N GLY A 242 0.42 10.64 -1.18
CA GLY A 242 -0.39 11.74 -0.68
C GLY A 242 -1.90 11.48 -0.76
N ARG A 243 -2.38 10.81 -1.81
CA ARG A 243 -3.80 10.45 -1.93
C ARG A 243 -4.20 9.27 -1.07
N LEU A 244 -3.34 8.27 -0.91
CA LEU A 244 -3.59 7.19 0.04
C LEU A 244 -3.62 7.74 1.48
N THR A 245 -2.79 8.74 1.78
CA THR A 245 -2.81 9.49 3.04
C THR A 245 -4.12 10.25 3.22
N ALA A 246 -4.56 11.02 2.20
CA ALA A 246 -5.83 11.76 2.25
C ALA A 246 -7.06 10.85 2.47
N ARG A 247 -6.99 9.60 2.01
CA ARG A 247 -8.05 8.59 2.23
C ARG A 247 -7.94 7.83 3.54
N GLY A 248 -6.95 8.13 4.37
CA GLY A 248 -6.72 7.42 5.63
C GLY A 248 -6.42 5.93 5.42
N LEU A 249 -5.73 5.59 4.32
CA LEU A 249 -5.28 4.23 4.01
C LEU A 249 -3.82 3.99 4.36
N VAL A 250 -3.01 5.04 4.31
CA VAL A 250 -1.61 5.06 4.79
C VAL A 250 -1.34 6.36 5.54
N SER A 251 -0.24 6.41 6.28
CA SER A 251 0.46 7.65 6.60
C SER A 251 1.80 7.58 5.88
N ALA A 252 2.09 8.57 5.03
CA ALA A 252 3.34 8.63 4.29
C ALA A 252 4.03 9.96 4.59
N ILE A 253 5.33 9.91 4.82
CA ILE A 253 6.20 11.08 4.96
C ILE A 253 7.48 10.85 4.18
N GLU A 254 8.11 11.92 3.72
CA GLU A 254 9.48 11.93 3.24
C GLU A 254 10.39 12.32 4.40
N GLU A 255 11.34 11.45 4.72
CA GLU A 255 12.41 11.82 5.62
C GLU A 255 13.39 12.74 4.87
N PHE A 256 13.74 13.88 5.47
CA PHE A 256 14.67 14.82 4.86
C PHE A 256 16.13 14.42 5.11
N ALA A 257 16.41 13.80 6.26
CA ALA A 257 17.74 13.36 6.64
C ALA A 257 18.18 12.06 5.92
N GLN A 258 17.22 11.27 5.44
CA GLN A 258 17.47 10.02 4.73
C GLN A 258 16.55 9.97 3.51
N PRO A 259 17.04 9.67 2.30
CA PRO A 259 16.26 9.76 1.08
C PRO A 259 15.29 8.57 0.95
N HIS A 260 14.28 8.51 1.81
CA HIS A 260 13.21 7.52 1.76
C HIS A 260 11.84 8.11 2.09
N PHE A 261 10.80 7.43 1.62
CA PHE A 261 9.45 7.55 2.12
C PHE A 261 9.27 6.59 3.28
N HIS A 262 8.95 7.10 4.46
CA HIS A 262 8.41 6.28 5.54
C HIS A 262 6.90 6.14 5.34
N VAL A 263 6.40 4.91 5.25
CA VAL A 263 4.97 4.65 5.00
C VAL A 263 4.42 3.65 6.01
N MET A 264 3.53 4.10 6.89
CA MET A 264 2.71 3.23 7.72
C MET A 264 1.41 2.87 7.00
N VAL A 265 1.18 1.58 6.75
CA VAL A 265 -0.01 1.10 6.03
C VAL A 265 -1.08 0.67 7.04
N PHE A 266 -2.30 1.21 6.91
CA PHE A 266 -3.39 0.89 7.83
C PHE A 266 -4.15 -0.38 7.41
N ARG A 267 -4.77 -1.06 8.37
CA ARG A 267 -5.57 -2.28 8.11
C ARG A 267 -6.71 -2.04 7.11
N ALA A 268 -7.23 -0.81 7.06
CA ALA A 268 -8.22 -0.38 6.09
C ALA A 268 -7.77 -0.59 4.63
N TYR A 269 -6.45 -0.57 4.36
CA TYR A 269 -5.91 -0.86 3.04
C TYR A 269 -6.33 -2.25 2.54
N ALA A 270 -6.40 -3.28 3.40
CA ALA A 270 -6.81 -4.63 2.97
C ALA A 270 -8.21 -4.66 2.33
N ARG A 271 -9.15 -3.91 2.92
CA ARG A 271 -10.55 -3.86 2.46
C ARG A 271 -10.68 -3.14 1.11
N HIS A 272 -9.78 -2.19 0.84
CA HIS A 272 -9.76 -1.41 -0.40
C HIS A 272 -8.87 -2.05 -1.46
N GLY A 273 -7.73 -2.63 -1.09
CA GLY A 273 -6.73 -3.26 -1.97
C GLY A 273 -7.28 -4.39 -2.83
N VAL A 274 -8.25 -5.16 -2.32
CA VAL A 274 -8.96 -6.21 -3.08
C VAL A 274 -9.89 -5.63 -4.15
N ARG A 275 -10.40 -4.40 -3.96
CA ARG A 275 -11.23 -3.65 -4.93
C ARG A 275 -10.39 -2.71 -5.82
N LEU A 276 -9.19 -2.34 -5.39
CA LEU A 276 -8.17 -1.66 -6.19
C LEU A 276 -7.51 -2.67 -7.15
N ARG A 277 -8.30 -3.31 -8.02
CA ARG A 277 -7.83 -4.26 -9.05
C ARG A 277 -6.95 -3.62 -10.14
N ALA A 278 -6.76 -2.30 -10.09
CA ALA A 278 -5.72 -1.58 -10.81
C ALA A 278 -4.84 -0.95 -9.73
N PRO A 279 -3.57 -1.37 -9.60
CA PRO A 279 -2.77 -1.00 -8.45
C PRO A 279 -2.60 0.51 -8.44
N VAL A 280 -3.07 1.13 -7.36
CA VAL A 280 -2.96 2.57 -7.18
C VAL A 280 -3.59 3.38 -8.32
N ALA A 281 -4.86 3.08 -8.62
CA ALA A 281 -5.67 3.90 -9.51
C ALA A 281 -5.52 5.38 -9.13
N ILE A 282 -4.95 6.15 -10.05
CA ILE A 282 -4.83 7.58 -9.92
C ILE A 282 -6.25 8.12 -10.13
N GLY A 283 -6.99 8.36 -9.05
CA GLY A 283 -8.28 9.01 -9.15
C GLY A 283 -9.16 8.76 -7.94
N GLY A 284 -9.31 9.77 -7.10
CA GLY A 284 -10.68 10.16 -6.79
C GLY A 284 -11.08 11.09 -7.92
N CYS A 285 -12.29 10.91 -8.43
CA CYS A 285 -13.01 12.05 -8.94
C CYS A 285 -13.30 12.96 -7.74
#